data_AF-A0A9E1MS22-F1
#
_entry.id   AF-A0A9E1MS22-F1
#
_cell.length_a   1.000
_cell.length_b   1.000
_cell.length_c   1.000
_cell.angle_alpha   90.00
_cell.angle_beta   90.00
_cell.angle_gamma   90.00
#
_symmetry.space_group_name_H-M   'P 1'
#
loop_
_entity.id
_entity.type
_entity.pdbx_description
1 polymer ?
#
loop_
_entity_poly.entity_id
_entity_poly.type
_entity_poly.pdbx_seq_one_letter_code
_entity_poly.pdbx_strand_id
1 'polypeptide(L)'
;EEPEETEEPEETEEPTEEPAGVSADFKAVMDEYEKFIDKYVKFMKKYEKEGRPLSMLSEYTELMPRYTEFAETMAAYNGDNLSAADYAYYIEVMGRVSQKLLELN
;
A
#
# COMPACT_ATOMS: atom_id res chain seq x y z
N GLU A 1 14.34 15.07 -62.07
CA GLU A 1 13.03 14.49 -61.74
C GLU A 1 13.26 13.44 -60.67
N GLU A 2 12.42 13.54 -59.65
CA GLU A 2 12.54 12.97 -58.30
C GLU A 2 12.59 11.43 -58.26
N PRO A 3 13.21 10.82 -57.24
CA PRO A 3 12.71 9.59 -56.68
C PRO A 3 11.57 9.91 -55.69
N GLU A 4 10.39 9.33 -55.93
CA GLU A 4 9.28 9.36 -54.98
C GLU A 4 9.69 8.76 -53.63
N GLU A 5 9.36 9.53 -52.60
CA GLU A 5 9.38 9.22 -51.16
C GLU A 5 8.26 8.23 -50.80
N THR A 6 8.24 7.82 -49.52
CA THR A 6 7.17 7.10 -48.79
C THR A 6 7.14 5.58 -49.03
N GLU A 7 7.11 4.69 -48.02
CA GLU A 7 6.59 4.84 -46.65
C GLU A 7 7.49 4.13 -45.62
N GLU A 8 7.86 4.86 -44.56
CA GLU A 8 8.09 4.27 -43.24
C GLU A 8 6.81 3.56 -42.81
N PRO A 9 6.86 2.33 -42.26
CA PRO A 9 5.75 1.90 -41.43
C PRO A 9 5.79 2.77 -40.17
N GLU A 10 4.80 3.64 -40.03
CA GLU A 10 4.43 4.24 -38.74
C GLU A 10 4.45 3.13 -37.69
N GLU A 11 5.28 3.32 -36.66
CA GLU A 11 5.04 2.74 -35.34
C GLU A 11 3.63 3.16 -34.95
N THR A 12 2.67 2.30 -35.27
CA THR A 12 1.47 2.18 -34.47
C THR A 12 1.96 1.61 -33.15
N GLU A 13 2.42 2.49 -32.25
CA GLU A 13 2.29 2.25 -30.83
C GLU A 13 0.79 2.12 -30.59
N GLU A 14 0.28 0.90 -30.80
CA GLU A 14 -0.93 0.45 -30.12
C GLU A 14 -0.72 0.83 -28.66
N PRO A 15 -1.68 1.47 -27.98
CA PRO A 15 -1.61 1.58 -26.54
C PRO A 15 -1.58 0.15 -26.05
N THR A 16 -0.36 -0.30 -25.74
CA THR A 16 -0.10 -1.60 -25.18
C THR A 16 -0.98 -1.59 -23.94
N GLU A 17 -2.03 -2.42 -23.92
CA GLU A 17 -2.73 -2.74 -22.69
C GLU A 17 -1.62 -3.17 -21.73
N GLU A 18 -1.18 -2.25 -20.88
CA GLU A 18 -0.30 -2.56 -19.78
C GLU A 18 -0.98 -3.72 -19.06
N PRO A 19 -0.26 -4.78 -18.70
CA PRO A 19 -0.88 -5.88 -17.98
C PRO A 19 -1.59 -5.25 -16.79
N ALA A 20 -2.91 -5.49 -16.70
CA ALA A 20 -3.81 -4.99 -15.67
C ALA A 20 -3.29 -5.37 -14.27
N GLY A 21 -2.30 -4.63 -13.82
CA GLY A 21 -1.50 -4.86 -12.64
C GLY A 21 -1.84 -3.83 -11.58
N VAL A 22 -1.28 -4.03 -10.40
CA VAL A 22 -1.48 -3.09 -9.30
C VAL A 22 -0.85 -1.74 -9.69
N SER A 23 -1.64 -0.68 -9.58
CA SER A 23 -1.20 0.70 -9.80
C SER A 23 0.01 0.98 -8.90
N ALA A 24 1.10 1.51 -9.46
CA ALA A 24 2.35 1.70 -8.73
C ALA A 24 2.16 2.59 -7.47
N ASP A 25 1.38 3.67 -7.61
CA ASP A 25 1.04 4.56 -6.50
C ASP A 25 0.23 3.85 -5.41
N PHE A 26 -0.79 3.08 -5.82
CA PHE A 26 -1.60 2.30 -4.88
C PHE A 26 -0.75 1.27 -4.13
N LYS A 27 0.11 0.55 -4.86
CA LYS A 27 1.05 -0.40 -4.28
C LYS A 27 1.97 0.27 -3.26
N ALA A 28 2.48 1.45 -3.56
CA ALA A 28 3.35 2.20 -2.65
C ALA A 28 2.63 2.58 -1.34
N VAL A 29 1.38 3.06 -1.43
CA VAL A 29 0.56 3.39 -0.25
C VAL A 29 0.28 2.15 0.61
N MET A 30 -0.08 1.03 -0.02
CA MET A 30 -0.30 -0.24 0.68
C MET A 30 0.98 -0.79 1.34
N ASP A 31 2.12 -0.72 0.65
CA ASP A 31 3.42 -1.16 1.18
C ASP A 31 3.86 -0.30 2.37
N GLU A 32 3.62 1.01 2.31
CA GLU A 32 3.90 1.92 3.42
C GLU A 32 3.00 1.62 4.63
N TYR A 33 1.71 1.35 4.38
CA TYR A 33 0.78 0.92 5.41
C TYR A 33 1.22 -0.37 6.10
N GLU A 34 1.61 -1.40 5.35
CA GLU A 34 2.10 -2.65 5.92
C GLU A 34 3.36 -2.43 6.79
N LYS A 35 4.32 -1.64 6.30
CA LYS A 35 5.53 -1.27 7.07
C LYS A 35 5.21 -0.51 8.35
N PHE A 36 4.20 0.37 8.32
CA PHE A 36 3.74 1.08 9.49
C PHE A 36 3.15 0.11 10.53
N ILE A 37 2.29 -0.83 10.10
CA ILE A 37 1.71 -1.86 10.98
C ILE A 37 2.82 -2.74 11.57
N ASP A 38 3.83 -3.13 10.79
CA ASP A 38 5.00 -3.86 11.31
C ASP A 38 5.71 -3.11 12.44
N LYS A 39 5.92 -1.80 12.25
CA LYS A 39 6.51 -0.94 13.30
C LYS A 39 5.60 -0.88 14.53
N TYR A 40 4.30 -0.72 14.33
CA TYR A 40 3.31 -0.69 15.41
C TYR A 40 3.30 -1.99 16.21
N VAL A 41 3.22 -3.15 15.54
CA VAL A 41 3.21 -4.46 16.19
C VAL A 41 4.51 -4.69 16.96
N LYS A 42 5.66 -4.37 16.36
CA LYS A 42 6.97 -4.49 17.03
C LYS A 42 7.06 -3.60 18.25
N PHE A 43 6.57 -2.35 18.16
CA PHE A 43 6.51 -1.42 19.28
C PHE A 43 5.61 -1.96 20.39
N MET A 44 4.37 -2.36 20.07
CA MET A 44 3.40 -2.85 21.04
C MET A 44 3.89 -4.10 21.77
N LYS A 45 4.50 -5.07 21.07
CA LYS A 45 5.14 -6.23 21.71
C LYS A 45 6.21 -5.83 22.71
N LYS A 46 7.06 -4.86 22.36
CA LYS A 46 8.11 -4.35 23.26
C LYS A 46 7.49 -3.60 24.45
N TYR A 47 6.52 -2.73 24.19
CA TYR A 47 5.82 -1.94 25.20
C TYR A 47 5.14 -2.82 26.25
N GLU A 48 4.41 -3.86 25.82
CA GLU A 48 3.79 -4.83 26.72
C GLU A 48 4.83 -5.64 27.50
N LYS A 49 5.86 -6.14 26.82
CA LYS A 49 6.94 -6.93 27.44
C LYS A 49 7.71 -6.16 28.51
N GLU A 50 7.92 -4.86 28.32
CA GLU A 50 8.63 -3.98 29.27
C GLU A 50 7.71 -3.44 30.38
N GLY A 51 6.44 -3.88 30.44
CA GLY A 51 5.50 -3.45 31.48
C GLY A 51 4.96 -2.04 31.27
N ARG A 52 4.83 -1.61 30.01
CA ARG A 52 4.26 -0.33 29.59
C ARG A 52 4.99 0.89 30.16
N PRO A 53 6.31 1.03 29.93
CA PRO A 53 7.10 2.09 30.54
C PRO A 53 6.65 3.47 30.02
N LEU A 54 6.57 4.45 30.93
CA LEU A 54 6.19 5.83 30.58
C LEU A 54 7.16 6.48 29.58
N SER A 55 8.42 6.05 29.53
CA SER A 55 9.42 6.53 28.58
C SER A 55 9.04 6.25 27.11
N MET A 56 8.15 5.29 26.85
CA MET A 56 7.67 4.95 25.52
C MET A 56 6.33 5.60 25.15
N LEU A 57 5.73 6.38 26.05
CA LEU A 57 4.46 7.07 25.76
C LEU A 57 4.57 8.02 24.57
N SER A 58 5.72 8.68 24.38
CA SER A 58 5.92 9.59 23.24
C SER A 58 5.76 8.84 21.91
N GLU A 59 6.45 7.70 21.75
CA GLU A 59 6.32 6.85 20.55
C GLU A 59 4.89 6.32 20.40
N TYR A 60 4.22 5.94 21.49
CA TYR A 60 2.82 5.51 21.43
C TYR A 60 1.88 6.63 20.93
N THR A 61 2.06 7.85 21.44
CA THR A 61 1.27 9.02 21.01
C THR A 61 1.56 9.46 19.58
N GLU A 62 2.71 9.12 19.02
CA GLU A 62 3.03 9.33 17.60
C GLU A 62 2.45 8.23 16.70
N LEU A 63 2.39 6.98 17.19
CA LEU A 63 1.88 5.85 16.43
C LEU A 63 0.34 5.85 16.33
N MET A 64 -0.38 6.19 17.40
CA MET A 64 -1.86 6.24 17.40
C MET A 64 -2.47 7.11 16.29
N PRO A 65 -2.08 8.39 16.11
CA PRO A 65 -2.69 9.23 15.08
C PRO A 65 -2.38 8.71 13.67
N ARG A 66 -1.16 8.20 13.42
CA ARG A 66 -0.82 7.59 12.12
C ARG A 66 -1.64 6.33 11.85
N TYR A 67 -1.90 5.52 12.86
CA TYR A 67 -2.77 4.35 12.71
C TYR A 67 -4.16 4.76 12.26
N THR A 68 -4.74 5.79 12.91
CA THR A 68 -6.06 6.32 12.52
C THR A 68 -6.05 6.88 11.11
N GLU A 69 -5.06 7.71 10.76
CA GLU A 69 -4.92 8.30 9.42
C GLU A 69 -4.83 7.24 8.33
N PHE A 70 -4.02 6.20 8.55
CA PHE A 70 -3.95 5.08 7.63
C PHE A 70 -5.27 4.30 7.58
N ALA A 71 -5.93 4.04 8.71
CA ALA A 71 -7.22 3.35 8.73
C ALA A 71 -8.30 4.12 7.94
N GLU A 72 -8.34 5.44 8.05
CA GLU A 72 -9.22 6.31 7.28
C GLU A 72 -8.87 6.29 5.79
N THR A 73 -7.58 6.36 5.45
CA THR A 73 -7.09 6.24 4.08
C THR A 73 -7.49 4.90 3.46
N MET A 74 -7.34 3.81 4.20
CA MET A 74 -7.73 2.45 3.78
C MET A 74 -9.23 2.27 3.66
N ALA A 75 -10.03 2.96 4.48
CA ALA A 75 -11.49 2.95 4.39
C ALA A 75 -12.02 3.76 3.20
N ALA A 76 -11.27 4.80 2.77
CA ALA A 76 -11.58 5.56 1.55
C ALA A 76 -11.35 4.73 0.27
N TYR A 77 -10.43 3.76 0.33
CA TYR A 77 -10.30 2.74 -0.71
C TYR A 77 -11.42 1.71 -0.59
N ASN A 78 -12.41 1.83 -1.45
CA ASN A 78 -13.43 0.80 -1.67
C ASN A 78 -13.23 0.18 -3.06
N GLY A 79 -13.83 -0.99 -3.30
CA GLY A 79 -13.76 -1.68 -4.60
C GLY A 79 -14.33 -0.85 -5.76
N ASP A 80 -15.09 0.21 -5.48
CA ASP A 80 -15.65 1.11 -6.49
C ASP A 80 -14.60 2.11 -7.05
N ASN A 81 -13.56 2.42 -6.27
CA ASN A 81 -12.49 3.37 -6.64
C ASN A 81 -11.21 2.66 -7.09
N LEU A 82 -11.17 1.33 -7.03
CA LEU A 82 -9.99 0.52 -7.34
C LEU A 82 -10.19 -0.32 -8.58
N SER A 83 -9.12 -0.52 -9.35
CA SER A 83 -9.11 -1.55 -10.38
C SER A 83 -9.24 -2.94 -9.74
N ALA A 84 -9.60 -3.96 -10.53
CA ALA A 84 -9.67 -5.33 -10.02
C ALA A 84 -8.32 -5.82 -9.44
N ALA A 85 -7.20 -5.40 -10.04
CA ALA A 85 -5.86 -5.73 -9.58
C ALA A 85 -5.51 -5.01 -8.27
N ASP A 86 -5.85 -3.73 -8.15
CA ASP A 86 -5.65 -2.95 -6.92
C ASP A 86 -6.50 -3.49 -5.77
N TYR A 87 -7.76 -3.85 -6.05
CA TYR A 87 -8.63 -4.44 -5.04
C TYR A 87 -8.14 -5.81 -4.57
N ALA A 88 -7.62 -6.64 -5.47
CA ALA A 88 -6.98 -7.90 -5.09
C ALA A 88 -5.77 -7.65 -4.16
N TYR A 89 -4.91 -6.69 -4.52
CA TYR A 89 -3.75 -6.33 -3.70
C TYR A 89 -4.15 -5.75 -2.33
N TYR A 90 -5.20 -4.93 -2.28
CA TYR A 90 -5.79 -4.44 -1.04
C TYR A 90 -6.16 -5.59 -0.10
N ILE A 91 -6.90 -6.59 -0.60
CA ILE A 91 -7.32 -7.75 0.19
C ILE A 91 -6.09 -8.50 0.72
N GLU A 92 -5.07 -8.72 -0.11
CA GLU A 92 -3.83 -9.39 0.30
C GLU A 92 -3.10 -8.64 1.42
N VAL A 93 -2.97 -7.32 1.29
CA VAL A 93 -2.32 -6.46 2.28
C VAL A 93 -3.12 -6.45 3.59
N MET A 94 -4.44 -6.29 3.53
CA MET A 94 -5.32 -6.32 4.70
C MET A 94 -5.31 -7.68 5.41
N GLY A 95 -5.20 -8.77 4.65
CA GLY A 95 -4.99 -10.12 5.19
C GLY A 95 -3.67 -10.22 5.95
N ARG A 96 -2.57 -9.76 5.36
CA ARG A 96 -1.24 -9.74 6.00
C ARG A 96 -1.20 -8.85 7.24
N VAL A 97 -1.85 -7.69 7.20
CA VAL A 97 -1.97 -6.75 8.34
C VAL A 97 -2.76 -7.39 9.47
N SER A 98 -3.89 -8.03 9.17
CA SER A 98 -4.70 -8.74 10.16
C SER A 98 -3.89 -9.84 10.86
N GLN A 99 -3.10 -10.63 10.11
CA GLN A 99 -2.22 -11.64 10.70
C GLN A 99 -1.20 -11.03 11.66
N LYS A 100 -0.54 -9.93 11.29
CA LYS A 100 0.43 -9.22 12.15
C LYS A 100 -0.21 -8.71 13.44
N LEU A 101 -1.41 -8.13 13.34
CA LEU A 101 -2.15 -7.62 14.50
C LEU A 101 -2.58 -8.74 15.45
N LEU A 102 -2.92 -9.92 14.92
CA LEU A 102 -3.22 -11.10 15.74
C LEU A 102 -2.01 -11.56 16.57
N GLU A 103 -0.78 -11.25 16.16
CA GLU A 103 0.42 -11.57 16.95
C GLU A 103 0.56 -10.72 18.23
N LEU A 104 -0.30 -9.71 18.43
CA LEU A 104 -0.34 -8.92 19.67
C LEU A 104 -1.18 -9.55 20.79
N ASN A 105 -1.91 -10.62 20.50
CA ASN A 105 -2.84 -11.28 21.41
C ASN A 105 -2.23 -12.55 22.02
#